data_AF-A0AAW1PJI9-F1
#
_entry.id   AF-A0AAW1PJI9-F1
#
_cell.length_a   1.000
_cell.length_b   1.000
_cell.length_c   1.000
_cell.angle_alpha   90.00
_cell.angle_beta   90.00
_cell.angle_gamma   90.00
#
_symmetry.space_group_name_H-M   'P 1'
#
loop_
_entity.id
_entity.type
_entity.pdbx_description
1 polymer ?
#
loop_
_entity_poly.entity_id
_entity_poly.type
_entity_poly.pdbx_seq_one_letter_code
_entity_poly.pdbx_strand_id
1 'polypeptide(L)'
;MNSTAPSLLGGRLEAAPCTNHHLRPRSAQCSAGQNRSCHHLYGAVGLSTVRCQASFTARADSNGASQPATKKPPVKASAKGFANRNRFWVPPSVVVDFEAEWRFREACMAKHGGFLGLEMVKQGSDEDYVCTSRWASVPEWEKWSCSPEARRSHLPLTVMQYVPSNREGFPEDFVPFRAMQQAVNAKY
;
A
#
# COMPACT_ATOMS: atom_id res chain seq x y z
N MET A 1 25.45 -55.11 27.61
CA MET A 1 24.70 -54.10 28.41
C MET A 1 24.05 -53.16 27.42
N ASN A 2 22.76 -53.36 27.16
CA ASN A 2 22.00 -52.63 26.14
C ASN A 2 21.52 -51.30 26.72
N SER A 3 21.84 -50.20 26.03
CA SER A 3 21.37 -48.86 26.39
C SER A 3 20.24 -48.47 25.44
N THR A 4 19.03 -48.40 25.98
CA THR A 4 17.78 -48.10 25.27
C THR A 4 17.53 -46.59 25.30
N ALA A 5 17.31 -45.98 24.14
CA ALA A 5 16.91 -44.58 23.99
C ALA A 5 15.43 -44.37 24.33
N PRO A 6 15.02 -43.22 24.92
CA PRO A 6 13.61 -42.91 25.10
C PRO A 6 13.03 -42.24 23.85
N SER A 7 11.90 -42.81 23.41
CA SER A 7 10.99 -42.27 22.42
C SER A 7 10.09 -41.22 23.07
N LEU A 8 10.05 -39.99 22.55
CA LEU A 8 9.09 -38.97 22.96
C LEU A 8 8.01 -38.84 21.88
N LEU A 9 6.81 -39.26 22.28
CA LEU A 9 5.56 -39.25 21.57
C LEU A 9 5.06 -37.83 21.26
N GLY A 10 4.42 -37.72 20.11
CA GLY A 10 3.85 -36.49 19.58
C GLY A 10 2.69 -35.94 20.40
N GLY A 11 2.78 -34.64 20.70
CA GLY A 11 1.67 -33.82 21.16
C GLY A 11 0.91 -33.24 19.96
N ARG A 12 -0.31 -33.74 19.75
CA ARG A 12 -1.29 -33.20 18.81
C ARG A 12 -1.91 -31.94 19.45
N LEU A 13 -1.55 -30.76 18.93
CA LEU A 13 -2.22 -29.50 19.30
C LEU A 13 -3.61 -29.48 18.65
N GLU A 14 -4.64 -29.67 19.48
CA GLU A 14 -6.03 -29.35 19.16
C GLU A 14 -6.19 -27.83 18.94
N ALA A 15 -6.78 -27.47 17.81
CA ALA A 15 -7.20 -26.11 17.53
C ALA A 15 -8.41 -25.76 18.41
N ALA A 16 -8.23 -24.78 19.30
CA ALA A 16 -9.33 -24.21 20.08
C ALA A 16 -10.24 -23.35 19.19
N PRO A 17 -11.59 -23.46 19.31
CA PRO A 17 -12.52 -22.60 18.59
C PRO A 17 -12.52 -21.17 19.16
N CYS A 18 -12.46 -20.19 18.26
CA CYS A 18 -12.60 -18.77 18.54
C CYS A 18 -14.00 -18.46 19.12
N THR A 19 -14.12 -18.33 20.44
CA THR A 19 -15.33 -17.79 21.07
C THR A 19 -15.28 -16.27 21.11
N ASN A 20 -16.20 -15.67 20.35
CA ASN A 20 -16.56 -14.25 20.32
C ASN A 20 -16.78 -13.67 21.73
N HIS A 21 -15.89 -12.79 22.18
CA HIS A 21 -16.23 -11.85 23.25
C HIS A 21 -16.99 -10.66 22.67
N HIS A 22 -18.29 -10.64 22.95
CA HIS A 22 -19.18 -9.48 22.83
C HIS A 22 -18.58 -8.23 23.47
N LEU A 23 -18.10 -7.31 22.63
CA LEU A 23 -17.93 -5.91 23.02
C LEU A 23 -19.30 -5.24 23.05
N ARG A 24 -19.73 -4.88 24.26
CA ARG A 24 -20.93 -4.08 24.53
C ARG A 24 -20.82 -2.71 23.86
N PRO A 25 -21.86 -2.21 23.17
CA PRO A 25 -21.90 -0.82 22.75
C PRO A 25 -22.16 0.09 23.96
N ARG A 26 -21.25 1.05 24.20
CA ARG A 26 -21.51 2.20 25.08
C ARG A 26 -22.40 3.18 24.33
N SER A 27 -23.63 3.31 24.81
CA SER A 27 -24.62 4.30 24.40
C SER A 27 -24.10 5.72 24.66
N ALA A 28 -23.77 6.46 23.61
CA ALA A 28 -23.65 7.91 23.69
C ALA A 28 -25.02 8.52 23.42
N GLN A 29 -25.70 8.91 24.50
CA GLN A 29 -26.84 9.83 24.44
C GLN A 29 -26.31 11.23 24.08
N CYS A 30 -26.58 11.69 22.86
CA CYS A 30 -26.58 13.11 22.56
C CYS A 30 -28.02 13.56 22.35
N SER A 31 -28.45 14.41 23.27
CA SER A 31 -29.75 15.03 23.39
C SER A 31 -30.14 15.85 22.17
N ALA A 32 -31.35 15.60 21.67
CA ALA A 32 -32.06 16.45 20.74
C ALA A 32 -32.49 17.76 21.44
N GLY A 33 -32.12 18.90 20.85
CA GLY A 33 -32.50 20.24 21.28
C GLY A 33 -33.00 21.07 20.09
N GLN A 34 -34.29 20.91 19.82
CA GLN A 34 -35.27 21.78 19.15
C GLN A 34 -34.86 23.12 18.50
N ASN A 35 -35.44 23.30 17.31
CA ASN A 35 -36.13 24.48 16.77
C ASN A 35 -35.43 25.85 16.74
N ARG A 36 -35.12 26.33 15.52
CA ARG A 36 -35.79 27.52 14.93
C ARG A 36 -35.95 27.37 13.42
N SER A 37 -37.07 27.93 12.95
CA SER A 37 -37.72 27.76 11.65
C SER A 37 -37.72 29.09 10.87
N CYS A 38 -37.73 28.98 9.53
CA CYS A 38 -38.18 29.93 8.48
C CYS A 38 -37.49 31.32 8.42
N HIS A 39 -37.05 31.84 7.27
CA HIS A 39 -37.77 32.09 6.01
C HIS A 39 -36.72 32.26 4.86
N HIS A 40 -36.95 31.68 3.67
CA HIS A 40 -37.43 32.39 2.46
C HIS A 40 -36.45 33.52 2.01
N LEU A 41 -35.78 33.51 0.86
CA LEU A 41 -36.31 33.44 -0.51
C LEU A 41 -35.18 33.66 -1.56
N TYR A 42 -35.48 33.25 -2.81
CA TYR A 42 -34.85 33.60 -4.11
C TYR A 42 -33.39 33.13 -4.36
N GLY A 43 -33.03 32.51 -5.49
CA GLY A 43 -33.70 32.45 -6.78
C GLY A 43 -33.26 31.25 -7.62
N ALA A 44 -34.23 30.78 -8.41
CA ALA A 44 -34.04 29.91 -9.56
C ALA A 44 -33.65 30.75 -10.78
N VAL A 45 -32.77 30.24 -11.63
CA VAL A 45 -32.93 30.03 -13.08
C VAL A 45 -31.55 29.91 -13.73
N GLY A 46 -31.37 28.89 -14.58
CA GLY A 46 -30.17 28.76 -15.40
C GLY A 46 -29.92 27.37 -15.96
N LEU A 47 -30.91 26.76 -16.60
CA LEU A 47 -30.63 25.76 -17.63
C LEU A 47 -29.77 26.44 -18.72
N SER A 48 -28.62 25.86 -19.04
CA SER A 48 -27.96 26.13 -20.31
C SER A 48 -27.39 24.83 -20.87
N THR A 49 -28.21 24.20 -21.70
CA THR A 49 -27.85 23.17 -22.66
C THR A 49 -27.02 23.79 -23.79
N VAL A 50 -26.24 22.95 -24.47
CA VAL A 50 -25.67 23.13 -25.82
C VAL A 50 -24.35 23.92 -25.90
N ARG A 51 -23.24 23.22 -26.20
CA ARG A 51 -22.75 23.03 -27.59
C ARG A 51 -21.48 22.17 -27.61
N CYS A 52 -21.58 20.96 -28.17
CA CYS A 52 -20.42 20.34 -28.83
C CYS A 52 -20.09 21.20 -30.05
N GLN A 53 -18.89 21.76 -30.12
CA GLN A 53 -18.32 22.22 -31.38
C GLN A 53 -17.10 21.37 -31.70
N ALA A 54 -17.35 20.35 -32.51
CA ALA A 54 -16.33 19.75 -33.35
C ALA A 54 -15.85 20.82 -34.34
N SER A 55 -14.56 21.08 -34.35
CA SER A 55 -13.92 21.86 -35.40
C SER A 55 -13.10 20.89 -36.25
N PHE A 56 -13.70 20.44 -37.35
CA PHE A 56 -12.98 19.86 -38.47
C PHE A 56 -12.33 21.01 -39.25
N THR A 57 -11.00 20.98 -39.39
CA THR A 57 -10.33 21.62 -40.53
C THR A 57 -9.50 20.56 -41.23
N ALA A 58 -10.05 20.03 -42.31
CA ALA A 58 -9.29 19.34 -43.33
C ALA A 58 -8.42 20.37 -44.07
N ARG A 59 -7.11 20.11 -44.15
CA ARG A 59 -6.28 20.60 -45.23
C ARG A 59 -5.52 19.42 -45.81
N ALA A 60 -5.91 19.08 -47.02
CA ALA A 60 -5.16 18.24 -47.92
C ALA A 60 -4.09 19.14 -48.57
N ASP A 61 -2.83 18.74 -48.44
CA ASP A 61 -1.80 19.08 -49.40
C ASP A 61 -1.01 17.80 -49.71
N SER A 62 -0.96 17.53 -51.00
CA SER A 62 -0.41 16.37 -51.67
C SER A 62 1.10 16.49 -51.92
N ASN A 63 1.73 15.31 -52.04
CA ASN A 63 3.05 15.02 -52.62
C ASN A 63 4.30 15.23 -51.76
N GLY A 64 4.78 14.09 -51.26
CA GLY A 64 6.15 13.89 -50.78
C GLY A 64 6.39 12.42 -50.52
N ALA A 65 6.71 11.66 -51.57
CA ALA A 65 7.09 10.26 -51.46
C ALA A 65 8.33 10.11 -50.56
N SER A 66 8.15 9.46 -49.43
CA SER A 66 9.21 8.83 -48.65
C SER A 66 8.57 7.68 -47.90
N GLN A 67 8.85 6.45 -48.33
CA GLN A 67 8.46 5.25 -47.61
C GLN A 67 9.05 5.35 -46.19
N PRO A 68 8.24 5.34 -45.12
CA PRO A 68 8.79 5.14 -43.79
C PRO A 68 9.24 3.68 -43.73
N ALA A 69 10.55 3.50 -43.59
CA ALA A 69 11.11 2.24 -43.12
C ALA A 69 10.26 1.77 -41.93
N THR A 70 9.69 0.56 -42.03
CA THR A 70 8.92 -0.07 -40.98
C THR A 70 9.82 -0.31 -39.78
N LYS A 71 10.02 0.73 -38.96
CA LYS A 71 10.49 0.59 -37.59
C LYS A 71 9.43 -0.28 -36.93
N LYS A 72 9.79 -1.53 -36.62
CA LYS A 72 9.02 -2.36 -35.69
C LYS A 72 8.61 -1.43 -34.53
N PRO A 73 7.32 -1.34 -34.17
CA PRO A 73 6.95 -0.64 -32.96
C PRO A 73 7.85 -1.18 -31.86
N PRO A 74 8.46 -0.33 -31.01
CA PRO A 74 9.22 -0.84 -29.87
C PRO A 74 8.27 -1.78 -29.17
N VAL A 75 8.67 -3.06 -29.09
CA VAL A 75 8.01 -4.03 -28.23
C VAL A 75 7.90 -3.30 -26.90
N LYS A 76 6.69 -2.92 -26.50
CA LYS A 76 6.46 -2.28 -25.20
C LYS A 76 7.11 -3.25 -24.23
N ALA A 77 8.28 -2.87 -23.69
CA ALA A 77 8.92 -3.63 -22.65
C ALA A 77 7.80 -3.87 -21.65
N SER A 78 7.43 -5.13 -21.44
CA SER A 78 6.41 -5.52 -20.47
C SER A 78 6.74 -4.71 -19.23
N ALA A 79 5.84 -3.78 -18.88
CA ALA A 79 6.15 -2.74 -17.92
C ALA A 79 6.74 -3.43 -16.69
N LYS A 80 8.03 -3.19 -16.44
CA LYS A 80 8.75 -3.85 -15.36
C LYS A 80 7.99 -3.44 -14.10
N GLY A 81 7.37 -4.41 -13.43
CA GLY A 81 6.55 -4.15 -12.25
C GLY A 81 7.29 -3.25 -11.27
N PHE A 82 6.55 -2.37 -10.61
CA PHE A 82 7.08 -1.48 -9.59
C PHE A 82 7.37 -2.28 -8.31
N ALA A 83 8.54 -2.08 -7.71
CA ALA A 83 8.87 -2.68 -6.42
C ALA A 83 9.16 -1.56 -5.43
N ASN A 84 8.37 -1.51 -4.35
CA ASN A 84 8.62 -0.64 -3.21
C ASN A 84 9.37 -1.45 -2.15
N ARG A 85 10.65 -1.13 -1.95
CA ARG A 85 11.53 -1.81 -0.99
C ARG A 85 11.83 -0.90 0.19
N ASN A 86 11.50 -1.36 1.39
CA ASN A 86 11.78 -0.69 2.64
C ASN A 86 12.67 -1.55 3.52
N ARG A 87 13.61 -0.91 4.23
CA ARG A 87 14.47 -1.57 5.19
C ARG A 87 14.15 -1.07 6.59
N PHE A 88 14.11 -1.98 7.55
CA PHE A 88 13.76 -1.71 8.93
C PHE A 88 14.82 -2.28 9.86
N TRP A 89 15.01 -1.57 10.96
CA TRP A 89 15.62 -2.11 12.16
C TRP A 89 14.52 -2.41 13.18
N VAL A 90 14.49 -3.64 13.66
CA VAL A 90 13.43 -4.24 14.45
C VAL A 90 14.07 -4.82 15.71
N PRO A 91 13.81 -4.26 16.89
CA PRO A 91 14.29 -4.83 18.14
C PRO A 91 13.80 -6.27 18.33
N PRO A 92 14.62 -7.18 18.90
CA PRO A 92 14.23 -8.57 19.10
C PRO A 92 12.92 -8.73 19.89
N SER A 93 12.63 -7.81 20.82
CA SER A 93 11.43 -7.83 21.66
C SER A 93 10.11 -7.63 20.90
N VAL A 94 10.14 -7.11 19.66
CA VAL A 94 8.94 -6.79 18.87
C VAL A 94 8.90 -7.48 17.50
N VAL A 95 9.82 -8.42 17.23
CA VAL A 95 9.90 -9.14 15.95
C VAL A 95 8.59 -9.85 15.62
N VAL A 96 7.99 -10.54 16.60
CA VAL A 96 6.74 -11.29 16.39
C VAL A 96 5.60 -10.36 15.97
N ASP A 97 5.46 -9.20 16.64
CA ASP A 97 4.43 -8.22 16.33
C ASP A 97 4.68 -7.55 14.97
N PHE A 98 5.94 -7.26 14.65
CA PHE A 98 6.34 -6.71 13.34
C PHE A 98 5.98 -7.67 12.20
N GLU A 99 6.30 -8.97 12.34
CA GLU A 99 5.99 -9.96 11.32
C GLU A 99 4.47 -10.20 11.19
N ALA A 100 3.75 -10.19 12.31
CA ALA A 100 2.29 -10.32 12.31
C ALA A 100 1.62 -9.14 11.59
N GLU A 101 2.08 -7.91 11.85
CA GLU A 101 1.55 -6.71 11.20
C GLU A 101 1.83 -6.72 9.70
N TRP A 102 3.03 -7.13 9.26
CA TRP A 102 3.31 -7.25 7.82
C TRP A 102 2.46 -8.31 7.11
N ARG A 103 2.17 -9.45 7.76
CA ARG A 103 1.22 -10.44 7.23
C ARG A 103 -0.20 -9.88 7.13
N PHE A 104 -0.63 -9.11 8.13
CA PHE A 104 -1.92 -8.42 8.09
C PHE A 104 -1.97 -7.40 6.94
N ARG A 105 -0.91 -6.59 6.78
CA ARG A 105 -0.78 -5.65 5.67
C ARG A 105 -0.81 -6.35 4.32
N GLU A 106 -0.11 -7.48 4.16
CA GLU A 106 -0.15 -8.28 2.93
C GLU A 106 -1.57 -8.71 2.58
N ALA A 107 -2.33 -9.21 3.57
CA ALA A 107 -3.73 -9.58 3.37
C ALA A 107 -4.62 -8.39 2.99
N CYS A 108 -4.30 -7.18 3.46
CA CYS A 108 -4.96 -5.95 3.02
C CYS A 108 -4.54 -5.56 1.60
N MET A 109 -3.24 -5.54 1.29
CA MET A 109 -2.69 -5.21 -0.04
C MET A 109 -3.24 -6.15 -1.13
N ALA A 110 -3.44 -7.43 -0.82
CA ALA A 110 -4.03 -8.41 -1.74
C ALA A 110 -5.45 -8.05 -2.22
N LYS A 111 -6.15 -7.13 -1.54
CA LYS A 111 -7.47 -6.62 -1.96
C LYS A 111 -7.37 -5.47 -2.96
N HIS A 112 -6.17 -4.92 -3.18
CA HIS A 112 -5.94 -3.79 -4.07
C HIS A 112 -5.50 -4.25 -5.46
N GLY A 113 -5.98 -3.51 -6.48
CA GLY A 113 -5.59 -3.72 -7.87
C GLY A 113 -4.08 -3.61 -8.04
N GLY A 114 -3.53 -4.45 -8.93
CA GLY A 114 -2.13 -4.39 -9.27
C GLY A 114 -1.15 -4.90 -8.20
N PHE A 115 -1.59 -5.36 -7.03
CA PHE A 115 -0.68 -6.01 -6.08
C PHE A 115 -0.18 -7.35 -6.64
N LEU A 116 1.14 -7.58 -6.58
CA LEU A 116 1.81 -8.77 -7.12
C LEU A 116 2.42 -9.65 -6.03
N GLY A 117 2.51 -9.17 -4.79
CA GLY A 117 3.03 -9.93 -3.65
C GLY A 117 3.91 -9.09 -2.72
N LEU A 118 4.09 -9.59 -1.50
CA LEU A 118 5.01 -9.05 -0.52
C LEU A 118 6.10 -10.09 -0.23
N GLU A 119 7.32 -9.62 -0.03
CA GLU A 119 8.44 -10.45 0.44
C GLU A 119 9.08 -9.76 1.64
N MET A 120 9.26 -10.50 2.73
CA MET A 120 9.92 -10.02 3.94
C MET A 120 11.13 -10.91 4.21
N VAL A 121 12.32 -10.31 4.20
CA VAL A 121 13.60 -11.01 4.35
C VAL A 121 14.38 -10.41 5.51
N LYS A 122 14.81 -11.27 6.43
CA LYS A 122 15.76 -10.90 7.49
C LYS A 122 17.17 -10.80 6.89
N GLN A 123 17.89 -9.71 7.15
CA GLN A 123 19.23 -9.47 6.60
C GLN A 123 20.30 -9.40 7.68
N GLY A 124 21.33 -10.25 7.58
CA GLY A 124 22.51 -10.13 8.42
C GLY A 124 22.20 -10.28 9.91
N SER A 125 22.26 -9.17 10.66
CA SER A 125 22.00 -9.13 12.10
C SER A 125 20.56 -9.56 12.42
N ASP A 126 20.32 -9.96 13.68
CA ASP A 126 18.99 -10.41 14.10
C ASP A 126 17.90 -9.31 14.06
N GLU A 127 18.28 -8.09 13.72
CA GLU A 127 17.43 -6.91 13.87
C GLU A 127 17.12 -6.23 12.53
N ASP A 128 17.76 -6.59 11.42
CA ASP A 128 17.51 -5.92 10.13
C ASP A 128 16.56 -6.71 9.24
N TYR A 129 15.52 -6.03 8.76
CA TYR A 129 14.48 -6.60 7.88
C TYR A 129 14.35 -5.79 6.60
N VAL A 130 14.03 -6.47 5.51
CA VAL A 130 13.72 -5.86 4.22
C VAL A 130 12.36 -6.35 3.75
N CYS A 131 11.42 -5.41 3.62
CA CYS A 131 10.09 -5.67 3.07
C CYS A 131 10.01 -5.11 1.66
N THR A 132 9.67 -5.96 0.70
CA THR A 132 9.54 -5.61 -0.71
C THR A 132 8.12 -5.92 -1.16
N SER A 133 7.31 -4.88 -1.39
CA SER A 133 6.00 -5.03 -2.01
C SER A 133 6.11 -4.80 -3.52
N ARG A 134 5.52 -5.69 -4.31
CA ARG A 134 5.55 -5.65 -5.77
C ARG A 134 4.18 -5.28 -6.30
N TRP A 135 4.17 -4.40 -7.29
CA TRP A 135 2.97 -3.80 -7.87
C TRP A 135 3.07 -3.73 -9.39
N ALA A 136 1.94 -3.72 -10.07
CA ALA A 136 1.88 -3.58 -11.52
C ALA A 136 2.42 -2.21 -11.98
N SER A 137 2.25 -1.17 -11.16
CA SER A 137 2.72 0.19 -11.45
C SER A 137 2.80 1.06 -10.18
N VAL A 138 3.47 2.22 -10.27
CA VAL A 138 3.52 3.22 -9.18
C VAL A 138 2.12 3.73 -8.81
N PRO A 139 1.21 4.09 -9.75
CA PRO A 139 -0.14 4.53 -9.40
C PRO A 139 -0.97 3.53 -8.58
N GLU A 140 -0.82 2.23 -8.82
CA GLU A 140 -1.51 1.20 -8.03
C GLU A 140 -0.98 1.14 -6.59
N TRP A 141 0.33 1.29 -6.42
CA TRP A 141 0.94 1.43 -5.09
C TRP A 141 0.50 2.72 -4.39
N GLU A 142 0.48 3.86 -5.08
CA GLU A 142 0.03 5.14 -4.51
C GLU A 142 -1.42 5.08 -4.03
N LYS A 143 -2.28 4.39 -4.80
CA LYS A 143 -3.67 4.17 -4.42
C LYS A 143 -3.78 3.35 -3.13
N TRP A 144 -2.92 2.34 -2.95
CA TRP A 144 -2.82 1.61 -1.69
C TRP A 144 -2.28 2.50 -0.56
N SER A 145 -1.16 3.21 -0.76
CA SER A 145 -0.52 3.99 0.31
C SER A 145 -1.41 5.12 0.83
N CYS A 146 -2.29 5.67 -0.01
CA CYS A 146 -3.28 6.68 0.37
C CYS A 146 -4.57 6.09 0.99
N SER A 147 -4.73 4.77 1.03
CA SER A 147 -5.95 4.13 1.53
C SER A 147 -6.15 4.29 3.05
N PRO A 148 -7.39 4.23 3.55
CA PRO A 148 -7.66 4.19 4.99
C PRO A 148 -6.97 3.02 5.70
N GLU A 149 -6.88 1.86 5.06
CA GLU A 149 -6.27 0.64 5.58
C GLU A 149 -4.76 0.82 5.78
N ALA A 150 -4.06 1.39 4.78
CA ALA A 150 -2.63 1.69 4.88
C ALA A 150 -2.35 2.70 6.00
N ARG A 151 -3.18 3.74 6.14
CA ARG A 151 -3.02 4.78 7.17
C ARG A 151 -3.32 4.32 8.59
N ARG A 152 -4.13 3.26 8.76
CA ARG A 152 -4.45 2.67 10.08
C ARG A 152 -3.45 1.60 10.51
N SER A 153 -2.70 1.04 9.56
CA SER A 153 -1.64 0.10 9.85
C SER A 153 -0.49 0.85 10.52
N HIS A 154 -0.08 0.36 11.68
CA HIS A 154 1.04 0.92 12.42
C HIS A 154 1.97 -0.22 12.84
N LEU A 155 3.25 -0.05 12.52
CA LEU A 155 4.29 -0.93 13.04
C LEU A 155 4.52 -0.64 14.54
N PRO A 156 5.09 -1.60 15.30
CA PRO A 156 5.46 -1.35 16.68
C PRO A 156 6.33 -0.09 16.84
N LEU A 157 6.07 0.71 17.89
CA LEU A 157 6.66 2.04 18.08
C LEU A 157 8.20 2.08 18.12
N THR A 158 8.83 0.95 18.44
CA THR A 158 10.29 0.83 18.54
C THR A 158 10.96 0.44 17.22
N VAL A 159 10.18 0.19 16.16
CA VAL A 159 10.69 -0.10 14.82
C VAL A 159 11.18 1.20 14.20
N MET A 160 12.39 1.15 13.63
CA MET A 160 12.98 2.26 12.91
C MET A 160 13.14 1.87 11.44
N GLN A 161 12.97 2.81 10.50
CA GLN A 161 13.26 2.57 9.09
C GLN A 161 14.61 3.17 8.69
N TYR A 162 15.26 2.57 7.70
CA TYR A 162 16.41 3.19 7.06
C TYR A 162 15.93 4.15 5.98
N VAL A 163 16.70 5.21 5.74
CA VAL A 163 16.46 6.10 4.60
C VAL A 163 16.60 5.28 3.31
N PRO A 164 15.57 5.21 2.44
CA PRO A 164 15.66 4.51 1.17
C PRO A 164 16.77 5.11 0.33
N SER A 165 17.56 4.24 -0.33
CA SER A 165 18.51 4.72 -1.34
C SER A 165 17.76 5.15 -2.61
N ASN A 166 18.46 5.87 -3.49
CA ASN A 166 17.85 6.36 -4.73
C ASN A 166 17.22 5.21 -5.53
N ARG A 167 15.92 5.32 -5.83
CA ARG A 167 15.09 4.32 -6.54
C ARG A 167 14.83 3.00 -5.80
N GLU A 168 15.01 2.94 -4.48
CA GLU A 168 14.73 1.73 -3.70
C GLU A 168 13.24 1.61 -3.33
N GLY A 169 12.62 2.73 -2.97
CA GLY A 169 11.23 2.76 -2.54
C GLY A 169 10.86 4.07 -1.86
N PHE A 170 9.62 4.15 -1.42
CA PHE A 170 9.06 5.25 -0.65
C PHE A 170 9.05 4.87 0.83
N PRO A 171 9.53 5.74 1.73
CA PRO A 171 9.50 5.47 3.16
C PRO A 171 8.06 5.37 3.68
N GLU A 172 7.88 4.66 4.79
CA GLU A 172 6.61 4.64 5.51
C GLU A 172 6.50 5.94 6.33
N ASP A 173 5.45 6.73 6.11
CA ASP A 173 5.32 8.08 6.68
C ASP A 173 5.25 8.11 8.22
N PHE A 174 4.84 7.02 8.84
CA PHE A 174 4.65 6.92 10.29
C PHE A 174 5.83 6.24 11.02
N VAL A 175 6.88 5.83 10.32
CA VAL A 175 8.02 5.13 10.92
C VAL A 175 9.22 6.09 11.03
N PRO A 176 9.79 6.29 12.23
CA PRO A 176 10.97 7.15 12.39
C PRO A 176 12.22 6.57 11.71
N PHE A 177 13.13 7.44 11.25
CA PHE A 177 14.38 7.02 10.61
C PHE A 177 15.48 6.69 11.63
N ARG A 178 16.19 5.55 11.47
CA ARG A 178 17.29 5.11 12.35
C ARG A 178 18.53 6.02 12.25
N ALA A 179 18.84 6.53 11.06
CA ALA A 179 19.99 7.40 10.83
C ALA A 179 19.69 8.41 9.71
N MET A 180 19.59 9.69 10.06
CA MET A 180 19.33 10.79 9.11
C MET A 180 20.60 11.31 8.39
N GLN A 181 21.69 10.52 8.40
CA GLN A 181 22.99 10.98 7.89
C GLN A 181 23.02 11.12 6.36
N GLN A 182 22.05 10.56 5.64
CA GLN A 182 21.89 10.72 4.20
C GLN A 182 20.59 11.46 3.88
N ALA A 183 20.66 12.44 2.98
CA ALA A 183 19.48 13.15 2.49
C ALA A 183 18.51 12.18 1.81
N VAL A 184 17.23 12.27 2.16
CA VAL A 184 16.16 11.48 1.54
C VAL A 184 16.04 11.91 0.08
N ASN A 185 16.50 11.07 -0.85
CA ASN A 185 16.46 11.37 -2.28
C ASN A 185 15.36 10.51 -2.93
N ALA A 186 14.11 10.94 -2.75
CA ALA A 186 12.92 10.24 -3.23
C ALA A 186 12.60 10.53 -4.72
N LYS A 187 13.62 10.58 -5.59
CA LYS A 187 13.41 10.78 -7.03
C LYS A 187 13.35 9.43 -7.76
N TYR A 188 12.20 9.15 -8.35
CA TYR A 188 11.98 8.04 -9.29
C TYR A 188 12.16 8.51 -10.73
#